data_AF-Q2QQH8-F1
#
_entry.id   AF-Q2QQH8-F1
#
_cell.length_a   1.000
_cell.length_b   1.000
_cell.length_c   1.000
_cell.angle_alpha   90.00
_cell.angle_beta   90.00
_cell.angle_gamma   90.00
#
_symmetry.space_group_name_H-M   'P 1'
#
loop_
_entity.id
_entity.type
_entity.pdbx_description
1 polymer ?
#
loop_
_entity_poly.entity_id
_entity_poly.type
_entity_poly.pdbx_seq_one_letter_code
_entity_poly.pdbx_strand_id
1 'polypeptide(L)'
;MDGSILDGLPTDAFVEILLRLPPSARRRSRLVCRRWRDVVDARTPEGQSRRAKALVFFLNRGSHSPEPRCSAHVFDDLSPPSSSGGGREIWNSGTGTAAELAMVGCCNGVIALWEEGTGRLTLVNPSTGETLAVPPPPRLPPKRRHRRAPLVVSCLSFGYHPITGRYKIVHLPADDAMAAASSSSWCSPFDVVEVFTLGDVGVAGDGATWQEVAAPPGSSCHVRLGVFSLDGAAYWVAADNAVMSFDLEHERVAAVEAPLPAMPLGTWLGALAVVGGRLGVAVMGCADSYPTTTIVEVQISRPYKHLISVNI
;
A
#
# COMPACT_ATOMS: atom_id res chain seq x y z
N MET A 1 -36.20 -3.97 7.05
CA MET A 1 -36.54 -5.20 7.81
C MET A 1 -35.27 -6.04 7.91
N ASP A 2 -35.13 -6.89 8.93
CA ASP A 2 -34.02 -7.86 9.16
C ASP A 2 -32.95 -7.52 10.22
N GLY A 3 -33.19 -6.52 11.08
CA GLY A 3 -32.35 -6.31 12.27
C GLY A 3 -32.56 -7.34 13.39
N SER A 4 -33.76 -7.93 13.51
CA SER A 4 -34.15 -8.66 14.73
C SER A 4 -33.77 -10.14 14.77
N ILE A 5 -33.49 -10.78 13.62
CA ILE A 5 -33.23 -12.23 13.58
C ILE A 5 -31.84 -12.54 14.17
N LEU A 6 -30.84 -11.70 13.89
CA LEU A 6 -29.46 -11.95 14.34
C LEU A 6 -29.26 -11.63 15.83
N ASP A 7 -30.03 -10.71 16.39
CA ASP A 7 -29.95 -10.39 17.82
C ASP A 7 -30.41 -11.55 18.71
N GLY A 8 -31.35 -12.37 18.24
CA GLY A 8 -31.86 -13.55 18.95
C GLY A 8 -31.00 -14.81 18.84
N LEU A 9 -29.94 -14.83 18.01
CA LEU A 9 -29.09 -16.00 17.86
C LEU A 9 -28.22 -16.21 19.12
N PRO A 10 -28.05 -17.48 19.57
CA PRO A 10 -27.00 -17.84 20.51
C PRO A 10 -25.64 -17.33 20.01
N THR A 11 -24.82 -16.80 20.92
CA THR A 11 -23.54 -16.15 20.57
C THR A 11 -22.65 -17.05 19.71
N ASP A 12 -22.63 -18.36 19.94
CA ASP A 12 -21.82 -19.30 19.16
C ASP A 12 -22.27 -19.42 17.70
N ALA A 13 -23.58 -19.49 17.44
CA ALA A 13 -24.12 -19.52 16.07
C ALA A 13 -23.83 -18.21 15.33
N PHE A 14 -23.98 -17.09 16.04
CA PHE A 14 -23.65 -15.76 15.51
C PHE A 14 -22.15 -15.64 15.16
N VAL A 15 -21.27 -16.12 16.04
CA VAL A 15 -19.82 -16.18 15.80
C VAL A 15 -19.51 -17.05 14.58
N GLU A 16 -20.13 -18.21 14.45
CA GLU A 16 -19.90 -19.12 13.32
C GLU A 16 -20.28 -18.49 11.97
N ILE A 17 -21.38 -17.72 11.93
CA ILE A 17 -21.77 -16.95 10.75
C ILE A 17 -20.70 -15.91 10.40
N LEU A 18 -20.22 -15.13 11.38
CA LEU A 18 -19.19 -14.12 11.15
C LEU A 18 -17.84 -14.72 10.71
N LEU A 19 -17.49 -15.92 11.20
CA LEU A 19 -16.29 -16.64 10.82
C LEU A 19 -16.36 -17.22 9.41
N ARG A 20 -17.57 -17.48 8.88
CA ARG A 20 -17.78 -17.86 7.47
C ARG A 20 -17.65 -16.68 6.52
N LEU A 21 -17.72 -15.44 7.00
CA LEU A 21 -17.50 -14.26 6.17
C LEU A 21 -16.01 -14.12 5.77
N PRO A 22 -15.73 -13.69 4.53
CA PRO A 22 -14.38 -13.28 4.13
C PRO A 22 -13.82 -12.18 5.05
N PRO A 23 -12.48 -12.05 5.19
CA PRO A 23 -11.87 -11.06 6.09
C PRO A 23 -12.36 -9.62 5.88
N SER A 24 -12.57 -9.21 4.62
CA SER A 24 -13.14 -7.91 4.26
C SER A 24 -14.56 -7.72 4.79
N ALA A 25 -15.45 -8.68 4.56
CA ALA A 25 -16.82 -8.65 5.06
C ALA A 25 -16.87 -8.68 6.59
N ARG A 26 -15.99 -9.47 7.23
CA ARG A 26 -15.86 -9.51 8.70
C ARG A 26 -15.35 -8.19 9.28
N ARG A 27 -14.44 -7.49 8.59
CA ARG A 27 -14.03 -6.13 9.01
C ARG A 27 -15.20 -5.15 8.93
N ARG A 28 -16.03 -5.22 7.88
CA ARG A 28 -17.23 -4.39 7.75
C ARG A 28 -18.29 -4.69 8.81
N SER A 29 -18.40 -5.96 9.22
CA SER A 29 -19.38 -6.39 10.22
C SER A 29 -19.16 -5.73 11.60
N ARG A 30 -17.93 -5.26 11.90
CA ARG A 30 -17.59 -4.46 13.10
C ARG A 30 -18.35 -3.14 13.23
N LEU A 31 -18.98 -2.68 12.14
CA LEU A 31 -19.70 -1.41 12.09
C LEU A 31 -21.18 -1.54 12.41
N VAL A 32 -21.71 -2.77 12.46
CA VAL A 32 -23.15 -3.01 12.64
C VAL A 32 -23.60 -2.60 14.04
N CYS A 33 -22.98 -3.16 15.09
CA CYS A 33 -23.22 -2.77 16.48
C CYS A 33 -22.04 -3.16 17.37
N ARG A 34 -22.09 -2.78 18.67
CA ARG A 34 -21.04 -3.13 19.65
C ARG A 34 -20.82 -4.64 19.75
N ARG A 35 -21.89 -5.43 19.88
CA ARG A 35 -21.81 -6.91 19.96
C ARG A 35 -21.04 -7.51 18.78
N TRP A 36 -21.31 -7.04 17.57
CA TRP A 36 -20.63 -7.55 16.36
C TRP A 36 -19.15 -7.21 16.37
N ARG A 37 -18.82 -5.97 16.75
CA ARG A 37 -17.43 -5.53 16.90
C ARG A 37 -16.68 -6.34 17.94
N ASP A 38 -17.26 -6.53 19.12
CA ASP A 38 -16.63 -7.25 20.21
C ASP A 38 -16.39 -8.71 19.84
N VAL A 39 -17.35 -9.35 19.14
CA VAL A 39 -17.18 -10.71 18.61
C VAL A 39 -16.07 -10.78 17.58
N VAL A 40 -16.03 -9.84 16.63
CA VAL A 40 -14.95 -9.79 15.63
C VAL A 40 -13.62 -9.52 16.31
N ASP A 41 -13.50 -8.53 17.18
CA ASP A 41 -12.23 -8.16 17.82
C ASP A 41 -11.71 -9.29 18.74
N ALA A 42 -12.60 -9.98 19.47
CA ALA A 42 -12.23 -11.11 20.32
C ALA A 42 -11.83 -12.38 19.55
N ARG A 43 -12.38 -12.61 18.34
CA ARG A 43 -12.19 -13.85 17.56
C ARG A 43 -11.34 -13.69 16.30
N THR A 44 -11.14 -12.45 15.85
CA THR A 44 -10.01 -12.04 15.03
C THR A 44 -9.08 -11.17 15.87
N PRO A 45 -8.51 -11.71 16.97
CA PRO A 45 -7.41 -11.00 17.58
C PRO A 45 -6.36 -10.74 16.49
N GLU A 46 -5.53 -9.73 16.71
CA GLU A 46 -4.39 -9.30 15.89
C GLU A 46 -3.47 -10.45 15.41
N GLY A 47 -3.70 -11.69 15.86
CA GLY A 47 -3.27 -12.93 15.21
C GLY A 47 -3.46 -12.99 13.70
N GLN A 48 -4.50 -12.38 13.10
CA GLN A 48 -4.58 -12.32 11.64
C GLN A 48 -3.49 -11.43 11.02
N SER A 49 -3.11 -10.35 11.71
CA SER A 49 -1.97 -9.50 11.39
C SER A 49 -0.64 -10.26 11.62
N ARG A 50 -0.56 -11.08 12.68
CA ARG A 50 0.59 -11.97 12.91
C ARG A 50 0.75 -13.04 11.84
N ARG A 51 -0.32 -13.38 11.10
CA ARG A 51 -0.26 -14.36 10.00
C ARG A 51 -0.11 -13.70 8.63
N ALA A 52 0.11 -12.38 8.55
CA ALA A 52 0.37 -11.71 7.30
C ALA A 52 1.72 -12.21 6.76
N LYS A 53 1.66 -13.20 5.86
CA LYS A 53 2.82 -13.80 5.21
C LYS A 53 3.57 -12.73 4.43
N ALA A 54 4.89 -12.71 4.55
CA ALA A 54 5.70 -11.76 3.80
C ALA A 54 5.60 -12.08 2.30
N LEU A 55 5.24 -11.08 1.49
CA LEU A 55 5.30 -11.15 0.05
C LEU A 55 6.57 -10.45 -0.41
N VAL A 56 7.41 -11.15 -1.18
CA VAL A 56 8.62 -10.60 -1.77
C VAL A 56 8.49 -10.64 -3.29
N PHE A 57 8.71 -9.49 -3.91
CA PHE A 57 8.75 -9.35 -5.36
C PHE A 57 10.19 -9.30 -5.83
N PHE A 58 10.58 -10.24 -6.68
CA PHE A 58 11.93 -10.35 -7.21
C PHE A 58 11.95 -9.92 -8.68
N LEU A 59 12.93 -9.07 -9.01
CA LEU A 59 13.39 -8.88 -10.38
C LEU A 59 14.66 -9.72 -10.58
N ASN A 60 14.52 -10.87 -11.21
CA ASN A 60 15.62 -11.77 -11.51
C ASN A 60 16.33 -11.31 -12.79
N ARG A 61 17.49 -10.68 -12.62
CA ARG A 61 18.41 -10.31 -13.69
C ARG A 61 19.63 -11.22 -13.64
N GLY A 62 19.43 -12.50 -13.97
CA GLY A 62 20.53 -13.47 -13.98
C GLY A 62 21.48 -13.20 -15.14
N SER A 63 22.80 -13.30 -14.91
CA SER A 63 23.82 -13.24 -15.98
C SER A 63 23.62 -14.30 -17.06
N HIS A 64 22.99 -15.43 -16.71
CA HIS A 64 22.76 -16.58 -17.57
C HIS A 64 21.31 -16.72 -18.07
N SER A 65 20.40 -15.83 -17.66
CA SER A 65 19.05 -15.79 -18.22
C SER A 65 19.02 -14.73 -19.32
N PRO A 66 18.75 -15.09 -20.59
CA PRO A 66 18.72 -14.11 -21.67
C PRO A 66 17.65 -13.03 -21.46
N GLU A 67 16.60 -13.36 -20.68
CA GLU A 67 15.50 -12.46 -20.40
C GLU A 67 15.36 -12.23 -18.89
N PRO A 68 15.20 -10.98 -18.44
CA PRO A 68 14.82 -10.68 -17.06
C PRO A 68 13.44 -11.27 -16.78
N ARG A 69 13.23 -11.72 -15.55
CA ARG A 69 11.95 -12.27 -15.07
C ARG A 69 11.55 -11.63 -13.76
N CYS A 70 10.25 -11.41 -13.58
CA CYS A 70 9.70 -10.99 -12.29
C CYS A 70 8.92 -12.15 -11.67
N SER A 71 9.03 -12.30 -10.35
CA SER A 71 8.28 -13.32 -9.60
C SER A 71 7.89 -12.81 -8.22
N ALA A 72 6.69 -13.16 -7.77
CA ALA A 72 6.23 -12.90 -6.41
C ALA A 72 6.22 -14.19 -5.61
N HIS A 73 6.79 -14.13 -4.40
CA HIS A 73 6.93 -15.26 -3.49
C HIS A 73 6.32 -14.92 -2.15
N VAL A 74 5.69 -15.91 -1.52
CA VAL A 74 5.12 -15.79 -0.18
C VAL A 74 5.92 -16.64 0.78
N PHE A 75 6.27 -16.06 1.93
CA PHE A 75 7.03 -16.72 2.99
C PHE A 75 6.15 -16.90 4.24
N ASP A 76 6.06 -18.15 4.70
CA ASP A 76 5.11 -18.62 5.72
C ASP A 76 5.58 -18.40 7.17
N ASP A 77 6.28 -17.31 7.44
CA ASP A 77 6.98 -16.97 8.69
C ASP A 77 8.40 -17.53 8.84
N LEU A 78 9.16 -16.73 9.61
CA LEU A 78 10.51 -16.82 10.16
C LEU A 78 10.84 -18.19 10.78
N SER A 79 10.75 -19.25 10.00
CA SER A 79 11.34 -20.53 10.37
C SER A 79 12.83 -20.27 10.66
N PRO A 80 13.39 -20.86 11.72
CA PRO A 80 14.76 -20.57 12.14
C PRO A 80 15.70 -20.68 10.94
N PRO A 81 16.76 -19.85 10.87
CA PRO A 81 17.60 -19.68 9.67
C PRO A 81 18.18 -20.99 9.10
N SER A 82 18.12 -22.09 9.84
CA SER A 82 18.52 -23.44 9.46
C SER A 82 17.53 -24.22 8.59
N SER A 83 16.26 -23.84 8.46
CA SER A 83 15.37 -24.45 7.46
C SER A 83 15.48 -23.65 6.17
N SER A 84 15.99 -24.28 5.11
CA SER A 84 16.05 -23.70 3.75
C SER A 84 14.71 -23.03 3.42
N GLY A 85 14.74 -21.69 3.33
CA GLY A 85 13.57 -20.83 3.48
C GLY A 85 12.39 -21.26 2.61
N GLY A 86 11.27 -21.57 3.26
CA GLY A 86 10.02 -22.07 2.66
C GLY A 86 9.22 -21.02 1.89
N GLY A 87 9.89 -20.22 1.04
CA GLY A 87 9.24 -19.33 0.10
C GLY A 87 8.57 -20.12 -1.00
N ARG A 88 7.28 -19.87 -1.25
CA ARG A 88 6.54 -20.44 -2.37
C ARG A 88 6.30 -19.36 -3.42
N GLU A 89 6.67 -19.63 -4.67
CA GLU A 89 6.28 -18.79 -5.80
C GLU A 89 4.76 -18.82 -5.95
N ILE A 90 4.15 -17.64 -6.01
CA ILE A 90 2.71 -17.49 -6.26
C ILE A 90 2.43 -16.89 -7.64
N TRP A 91 3.41 -16.22 -8.23
CA TRP A 91 3.27 -15.58 -9.54
C TRP A 91 4.62 -15.42 -10.23
N ASN A 92 4.64 -15.53 -11.55
CA ASN A 92 5.77 -15.15 -12.39
C ASN A 92 5.30 -14.44 -13.67
N SER A 93 6.18 -13.61 -14.23
CA SER A 93 5.91 -12.84 -15.45
C SER A 93 5.94 -13.68 -16.74
N GLY A 94 6.36 -14.95 -16.68
CA GLY A 94 6.71 -15.71 -17.88
C GLY A 94 7.96 -15.16 -18.60
N THR A 95 8.08 -15.46 -19.89
CA THR A 95 9.10 -14.93 -20.82
C THR A 95 8.54 -13.70 -21.55
N GLY A 96 9.35 -12.64 -21.68
CA GLY A 96 8.92 -11.35 -22.26
C GLY A 96 8.82 -10.19 -21.25
N THR A 97 9.47 -9.07 -21.61
CA THR A 97 9.41 -7.69 -21.04
C THR A 97 9.51 -7.46 -19.52
N ALA A 98 9.83 -8.47 -18.70
CA ALA A 98 9.88 -8.27 -17.24
C ALA A 98 10.93 -7.24 -16.76
N ALA A 99 11.85 -6.80 -17.62
CA ALA A 99 12.84 -5.76 -17.32
C ALA A 99 12.21 -4.44 -16.86
N GLU A 100 10.98 -4.18 -17.30
CA GLU A 100 10.27 -2.92 -17.08
C GLU A 100 9.09 -3.07 -16.10
N LEU A 101 8.86 -4.28 -15.57
CA LEU A 101 7.81 -4.56 -14.60
C LEU A 101 8.26 -4.22 -13.18
N ALA A 102 7.48 -3.40 -12.50
CA ALA A 102 7.64 -3.06 -11.09
C ALA A 102 6.33 -3.30 -10.32
N MET A 103 6.45 -3.68 -9.05
CA MET A 103 5.29 -3.83 -8.17
C MET A 103 4.93 -2.46 -7.58
N VAL A 104 3.69 -2.01 -7.81
CA VAL A 104 3.11 -0.82 -7.18
C VAL A 104 2.74 -1.10 -5.72
N GLY A 105 2.22 -2.30 -5.47
CA GLY A 105 1.83 -2.74 -4.13
C GLY A 105 0.99 -4.01 -4.19
N CYS A 106 0.62 -4.51 -3.03
CA CYS A 106 -0.26 -5.66 -2.91
C CYS A 106 -1.23 -5.48 -1.75
N CYS A 107 -2.48 -5.90 -1.94
CA CYS A 107 -3.45 -5.97 -0.85
C CYS A 107 -4.49 -7.06 -1.11
N ASN A 108 -4.94 -7.73 -0.04
CA ASN A 108 -5.88 -8.85 -0.11
C ASN A 108 -5.47 -9.98 -1.09
N GLY A 109 -4.17 -10.20 -1.28
CA GLY A 109 -3.64 -11.20 -2.22
C GLY A 109 -3.60 -10.74 -3.68
N VAL A 110 -4.14 -9.57 -4.01
CA VAL A 110 -4.02 -8.95 -5.33
C VAL A 110 -2.72 -8.17 -5.42
N ILE A 111 -2.04 -8.25 -6.56
CA ILE A 111 -0.78 -7.55 -6.85
C ILE A 111 -1.07 -6.50 -7.92
N ALA A 112 -0.65 -5.27 -7.70
CA ALA A 112 -0.66 -4.21 -8.71
C ALA A 112 0.73 -4.08 -9.34
N LEU A 113 0.79 -4.17 -10.67
CA LEU A 113 2.02 -4.15 -11.46
C LEU A 113 2.00 -2.98 -12.44
N TRP A 114 3.15 -2.31 -12.56
CA TRP A 114 3.41 -1.23 -13.48
C TRP A 114 4.46 -1.64 -14.51
N GLU A 115 4.21 -1.41 -15.79
CA GLU A 115 5.16 -1.61 -16.88
C GLU A 115 5.64 -0.25 -17.40
N GLU A 116 6.89 0.11 -17.11
CA GLU A 116 7.42 1.45 -17.35
C GLU A 116 7.43 1.87 -18.84
N GLY A 117 7.77 0.96 -19.77
CA GLY A 117 7.89 1.33 -21.19
C GLY A 117 6.55 1.54 -21.90
N THR A 118 5.49 0.87 -21.44
CA THR A 118 4.14 0.98 -22.01
C THR A 118 3.23 1.89 -21.18
N GLY A 119 3.59 2.16 -19.92
CA GLY A 119 2.72 2.82 -18.96
C GLY A 119 1.52 1.97 -18.54
N ARG A 120 1.58 0.64 -18.73
CA ARG A 120 0.45 -0.24 -18.42
C ARG A 120 0.41 -0.56 -16.94
N LEU A 121 -0.78 -0.44 -16.38
CA LEU A 121 -1.10 -0.83 -15.01
C LEU A 121 -1.98 -2.08 -15.04
N THR A 122 -1.58 -3.13 -14.33
CA THR A 122 -2.30 -4.40 -14.30
C THR A 122 -2.48 -4.88 -12.87
N LEU A 123 -3.71 -5.26 -12.52
CA LEU A 123 -4.00 -5.98 -11.28
C LEU A 123 -3.99 -7.48 -11.57
N VAL A 124 -3.31 -8.25 -10.73
CA VAL A 124 -3.20 -9.70 -10.85
C VAL A 124 -3.71 -10.34 -9.58
N ASN A 125 -4.59 -11.33 -9.72
CA ASN A 125 -4.97 -12.25 -8.65
C ASN A 125 -4.22 -13.57 -8.84
N PRO A 126 -3.10 -13.81 -8.13
CA PRO A 126 -2.31 -15.02 -8.31
C PRO A 126 -3.06 -16.31 -7.94
N SER A 127 -4.11 -16.22 -7.10
CA SER A 127 -4.87 -17.39 -6.66
C SER A 127 -5.87 -17.90 -7.71
N THR A 128 -6.31 -17.02 -8.61
CA THR A 128 -7.25 -17.36 -9.69
C THR A 128 -6.60 -17.31 -11.08
N GLY A 129 -5.42 -16.68 -11.19
CA GLY A 129 -4.78 -16.38 -12.47
C GLY A 129 -5.43 -15.23 -13.23
N GLU A 130 -6.48 -14.62 -12.68
CA GLU A 130 -7.18 -13.51 -13.32
C GLU A 130 -6.32 -12.23 -13.32
N THR A 131 -6.42 -11.48 -14.41
CA THR A 131 -5.74 -10.20 -14.58
C THR A 131 -6.73 -9.15 -15.04
N LEU A 132 -6.58 -7.92 -14.54
CA LEU A 132 -7.38 -6.77 -14.96
C LEU A 132 -6.43 -5.65 -15.38
N ALA A 133 -6.55 -5.21 -16.64
CA ALA A 133 -5.87 -4.02 -17.11
C ALA A 133 -6.58 -2.77 -16.57
N VAL A 134 -5.80 -1.83 -16.06
CA VAL A 134 -6.28 -0.54 -15.58
C VAL A 134 -5.73 0.55 -16.50
N PRO A 135 -6.55 1.53 -16.92
CA PRO A 135 -6.05 2.68 -17.68
C PRO A 135 -4.88 3.37 -16.95
N PRO A 136 -3.87 3.87 -17.65
CA PRO A 136 -2.81 4.67 -17.04
C PRO A 136 -3.38 5.96 -16.40
N PRO A 137 -2.72 6.50 -15.37
CA PRO A 137 -3.02 7.84 -14.88
C PRO A 137 -2.92 8.89 -16.02
N PRO A 138 -3.75 9.95 -16.01
CA PRO A 138 -3.74 10.93 -17.09
C PRO A 138 -2.46 11.78 -17.14
N ARG A 139 -1.89 12.17 -15.99
CA ARG A 139 -0.67 13.01 -15.93
C ARG A 139 0.59 12.18 -15.71
N LEU A 140 0.96 11.36 -16.69
CA LEU A 140 2.25 10.67 -16.67
C LEU A 140 3.39 11.56 -17.18
N PRO A 141 4.60 11.48 -16.59
CA PRO A 141 5.75 12.17 -17.13
C PRO A 141 6.10 11.63 -18.53
N PRO A 142 6.70 12.45 -19.40
CA PRO A 142 7.14 12.00 -20.71
C PRO A 142 8.14 10.83 -20.58
N LYS A 143 8.10 9.89 -21.54
CA LYS A 143 8.99 8.72 -21.55
C LYS A 143 10.45 9.14 -21.30
N ARG A 144 11.11 8.40 -20.39
CA ARG A 144 12.44 8.73 -19.88
C ARG A 144 13.44 8.99 -21.00
N ARG A 145 14.05 10.18 -20.98
CA ARG A 145 15.30 10.44 -21.72
C ARG A 145 16.55 10.13 -20.89
N HIS A 146 16.42 10.10 -19.55
CA HIS A 146 17.56 9.99 -18.63
C HIS A 146 17.37 8.84 -17.63
N ARG A 147 18.42 8.01 -17.47
CA ARG A 147 18.46 6.85 -16.54
C ARG A 147 18.29 7.20 -15.04
N ARG A 148 18.38 8.48 -14.66
CA ARG A 148 18.38 8.94 -13.26
C ARG A 148 17.05 9.45 -12.73
N ALA A 149 16.03 9.62 -13.57
CA ALA A 149 14.74 10.08 -13.10
C ALA A 149 14.11 9.03 -12.13
N PRO A 150 13.27 9.44 -11.17
CA PRO A 150 12.47 8.57 -10.30
C PRO A 150 11.46 7.73 -11.10
N LEU A 151 11.26 6.45 -10.76
CA LEU A 151 10.32 5.58 -11.48
C LEU A 151 8.87 6.00 -11.22
N VAL A 152 7.98 5.99 -12.24
CA VAL A 152 6.56 6.35 -12.02
C VAL A 152 5.93 5.50 -10.93
N VAL A 153 6.33 4.23 -10.84
CA VAL A 153 5.92 3.29 -9.78
C VAL A 153 6.13 3.84 -8.37
N SER A 154 7.11 4.72 -8.14
CA SER A 154 7.38 5.27 -6.80
C SER A 154 6.38 6.35 -6.39
N CYS A 155 5.60 6.88 -7.33
CA CYS A 155 4.51 7.82 -7.05
C CYS A 155 3.13 7.15 -7.13
N LEU A 156 3.09 5.83 -7.32
CA LEU A 156 1.88 5.03 -7.32
C LEU A 156 1.74 4.28 -5.99
N SER A 157 0.51 4.10 -5.54
CA SER A 157 0.20 3.14 -4.47
C SER A 157 -1.10 2.40 -4.76
N PHE A 158 -1.20 1.17 -4.26
CA PHE A 158 -2.38 0.32 -4.39
C PHE A 158 -2.89 -0.06 -3.00
N GLY A 159 -4.12 0.36 -2.71
CA GLY A 159 -4.73 0.21 -1.39
C GLY A 159 -6.15 -0.33 -1.45
N TYR A 160 -6.61 -0.79 -0.28
CA TYR A 160 -7.97 -1.27 -0.09
C TYR A 160 -8.60 -0.53 1.08
N HIS A 161 -9.79 0.01 0.87
CA HIS A 161 -10.55 0.65 1.92
C HIS A 161 -11.52 -0.35 2.58
N PRO A 162 -11.31 -0.72 3.86
CA PRO A 162 -12.01 -1.85 4.46
C PRO A 162 -13.51 -1.64 4.64
N ILE A 163 -13.97 -0.41 4.82
CA ILE A 163 -15.39 -0.09 5.07
C ILE A 163 -16.18 -0.12 3.76
N THR A 164 -15.68 0.56 2.72
CA THR A 164 -16.34 0.64 1.42
C THR A 164 -16.16 -0.63 0.61
N GLY A 165 -15.14 -1.44 0.92
CA GLY A 165 -14.84 -2.64 0.15
C GLY A 165 -14.17 -2.36 -1.20
N ARG A 166 -13.77 -1.10 -1.44
CA ARG A 166 -13.21 -0.66 -2.71
C ARG A 166 -11.69 -0.70 -2.68
N TYR A 167 -11.11 -1.07 -3.80
CA TYR A 167 -9.69 -0.89 -4.07
C TYR A 167 -9.48 0.48 -4.69
N LYS A 168 -8.33 1.08 -4.39
CA LYS A 168 -7.93 2.33 -5.01
C LYS A 168 -6.48 2.28 -5.44
N ILE A 169 -6.22 2.89 -6.58
CA ILE A 169 -4.87 3.22 -7.03
C ILE A 169 -4.75 4.73 -6.89
N VAL A 170 -3.72 5.15 -6.17
CA VAL A 170 -3.38 6.55 -5.96
C VAL A 170 -2.13 6.87 -6.75
N HIS A 171 -2.16 7.92 -7.55
CA HIS A 171 -1.03 8.47 -8.25
C HIS A 171 -0.79 9.91 -7.78
N LEU A 172 0.44 10.22 -7.40
CA LEU A 172 0.89 11.60 -7.19
C LEU A 172 1.59 12.04 -8.48
N PRO A 173 0.99 12.94 -9.29
CA PRO A 173 1.57 13.40 -10.56
C PRO A 173 2.74 14.36 -10.31
N ALA A 174 3.80 13.81 -9.72
CA ALA A 174 5.06 14.47 -9.45
C ALA A 174 5.78 14.77 -10.77
N ASP A 175 6.16 16.03 -10.96
CA ASP A 175 7.00 16.48 -12.07
C ASP A 175 8.46 16.03 -11.88
N ASP A 176 8.81 14.93 -12.53
CA ASP A 176 10.17 14.37 -12.58
C ASP A 176 11.22 15.39 -13.08
N ALA A 177 10.84 16.36 -13.93
CA ALA A 177 11.78 17.36 -14.43
C ALA A 177 12.29 18.28 -13.32
N MET A 178 11.40 18.62 -12.38
CA MET A 178 11.75 19.44 -11.21
C MET A 178 12.60 18.65 -10.21
N ALA A 179 12.27 17.38 -9.94
CA ALA A 179 13.06 16.52 -9.07
C ALA A 179 14.48 16.25 -9.61
N ALA A 180 14.64 16.22 -10.94
CA ALA A 180 15.95 16.07 -11.59
C ALA A 180 16.76 17.38 -11.62
N ALA A 181 16.09 18.54 -11.67
CA ALA A 181 16.73 19.86 -11.73
C ALA A 181 17.45 20.23 -10.43
N SER A 182 16.92 19.83 -9.27
CA SER A 182 17.61 19.95 -7.99
C SER A 182 18.26 18.61 -7.63
N SER A 183 19.56 18.48 -7.90
CA SER A 183 20.34 17.30 -7.46
C SER A 183 20.23 17.03 -5.95
N SER A 184 19.84 18.03 -5.17
CA SER A 184 19.65 17.96 -3.72
C SER A 184 18.22 17.64 -3.27
N SER A 185 17.16 17.95 -4.04
CA SER A 185 15.78 17.69 -3.59
C SER A 185 15.07 16.73 -4.52
N TRP A 186 14.99 15.46 -4.12
CA TRP A 186 14.11 14.46 -4.73
C TRP A 186 12.64 14.71 -4.39
N CYS A 187 12.26 15.96 -4.15
CA CYS A 187 10.93 16.37 -3.76
C CYS A 187 10.29 17.06 -4.95
N SER A 188 9.17 16.52 -5.41
CA SER A 188 8.38 17.15 -6.46
C SER A 188 7.12 17.77 -5.88
N PRO A 189 6.78 19.02 -6.24
CA PRO A 189 5.47 19.57 -5.94
C PRO A 189 4.38 18.85 -6.78
N PHE A 190 3.14 18.93 -6.30
CA PHE A 190 1.93 18.56 -7.04
C PHE A 190 0.73 19.33 -6.47
N ASP A 191 -0.31 19.52 -7.29
CA ASP A 191 -1.52 20.27 -6.94
C ASP A 191 -2.77 19.37 -6.86
N VAL A 192 -2.69 18.16 -7.39
CA VAL A 192 -3.76 17.16 -7.36
C VAL A 192 -3.21 15.78 -7.02
N VAL A 193 -4.08 14.94 -6.50
CA VAL A 193 -3.90 13.49 -6.37
C VAL A 193 -4.83 12.81 -7.36
N GLU A 194 -4.30 11.93 -8.20
CA GLU A 194 -5.10 11.17 -9.15
C GLU A 194 -5.51 9.82 -8.53
N VAL A 195 -6.79 9.50 -8.59
CA VAL A 195 -7.35 8.32 -7.93
C VAL A 195 -8.18 7.49 -8.90
N PHE A 196 -7.85 6.19 -8.99
CA PHE A 196 -8.66 5.21 -9.69
C PHE A 196 -9.34 4.29 -8.68
N THR A 197 -10.66 4.16 -8.73
CA THR A 197 -11.43 3.35 -7.78
C THR A 197 -12.01 2.11 -8.44
N LEU A 198 -11.76 0.94 -7.86
CA LEU A 198 -12.32 -0.34 -8.29
C LEU A 198 -13.19 -0.93 -7.18
N GLY A 199 -14.31 -1.58 -7.54
CA GLY A 199 -15.12 -2.33 -6.58
C GLY A 199 -16.61 -2.01 -6.54
N ASP A 200 -17.16 -1.35 -7.55
CA ASP A 200 -18.62 -1.39 -7.76
C ASP A 200 -18.99 -2.79 -8.27
N VAL A 201 -19.16 -3.71 -7.31
CA VAL A 201 -19.59 -5.09 -7.56
C VAL A 201 -20.99 -5.05 -8.18
N GLY A 202 -21.10 -5.39 -9.47
CA GLY A 202 -22.38 -5.49 -10.19
C GLY A 202 -22.50 -4.61 -11.43
N VAL A 203 -21.56 -3.68 -11.64
CA VAL A 203 -21.46 -2.95 -12.91
C VAL A 203 -20.14 -3.39 -13.54
N ALA A 204 -20.21 -4.02 -14.71
CA ALA A 204 -19.02 -4.28 -15.51
C ALA A 204 -18.18 -3.01 -15.53
N GLY A 205 -16.91 -3.11 -15.13
CA GLY A 205 -15.99 -2.00 -14.88
C GLY A 205 -15.61 -1.18 -16.11
N ASP A 206 -16.48 -1.08 -17.11
CA ASP A 206 -16.25 -0.39 -18.38
C ASP A 206 -16.25 1.14 -18.24
N GLY A 207 -16.61 1.69 -17.07
CA GLY A 207 -16.74 3.13 -16.84
C GLY A 207 -15.85 3.74 -15.76
N ALA A 208 -14.99 2.97 -15.07
CA ALA A 208 -14.14 3.54 -14.03
C ALA A 208 -13.07 4.43 -14.68
N THR A 209 -13.01 5.69 -14.27
CA THR A 209 -12.03 6.68 -14.75
C THR A 209 -11.22 7.23 -13.59
N TRP A 210 -10.03 7.74 -13.90
CA TRP A 210 -9.22 8.50 -12.95
C TRP A 210 -9.94 9.79 -12.56
N GLN A 211 -9.96 10.08 -11.27
CA GLN A 211 -10.51 11.31 -10.70
C GLN A 211 -9.37 12.14 -10.12
N GLU A 212 -9.42 13.46 -10.35
CA GLU A 212 -8.49 14.39 -9.72
C GLU A 212 -9.07 14.90 -8.40
N VAL A 213 -8.27 14.82 -7.35
CA VAL A 213 -8.60 15.33 -6.03
C VAL A 213 -7.61 16.43 -5.67
N ALA A 214 -8.11 17.62 -5.36
CA ALA A 214 -7.25 18.75 -5.03
C ALA A 214 -6.36 18.45 -3.82
N ALA A 215 -5.06 18.73 -3.96
CA ALA A 215 -4.11 18.69 -2.87
C ALA A 215 -3.99 20.09 -2.22
N PRO A 216 -3.70 20.18 -0.91
CA PRO A 216 -3.41 21.45 -0.26
C PRO A 216 -2.28 22.21 -0.95
N PRO A 217 -2.33 23.56 -1.02
CA PRO A 217 -1.24 24.35 -1.56
C PRO A 217 0.10 24.03 -0.90
N GLY A 218 1.15 23.91 -1.70
CA GLY A 218 2.48 23.53 -1.21
C GLY A 218 2.70 22.02 -1.03
N SER A 219 1.74 21.18 -1.42
CA SER A 219 1.90 19.73 -1.42
C SER A 219 3.09 19.29 -2.25
N SER A 220 3.84 18.34 -1.72
CA SER A 220 5.01 17.76 -2.37
C SER A 220 5.22 16.30 -1.94
N CYS A 221 5.96 15.55 -2.75
CA CYS A 221 6.33 14.18 -2.47
C CYS A 221 7.81 13.96 -2.73
N HIS A 222 8.49 13.36 -1.75
CA HIS A 222 9.84 12.86 -1.89
C HIS A 222 9.82 11.53 -2.66
N VAL A 223 9.79 11.62 -3.99
CA VAL A 223 9.55 10.52 -4.94
C VAL A 223 10.42 9.28 -4.71
N ARG A 224 11.66 9.43 -4.21
CA ARG A 224 12.54 8.28 -3.90
C ARG A 224 12.09 7.44 -2.71
N LEU A 225 11.31 8.01 -1.78
CA LEU A 225 10.86 7.30 -0.59
C LEU A 225 9.61 6.46 -0.86
N GLY A 226 8.96 6.64 -2.01
CA GLY A 226 7.79 5.87 -2.41
C GLY A 226 6.47 6.37 -1.80
N VAL A 227 5.36 5.88 -2.33
CA VAL A 227 4.01 6.04 -1.77
C VAL A 227 3.49 4.66 -1.38
N PHE A 228 3.00 4.51 -0.16
CA PHE A 228 2.57 3.21 0.38
C PHE A 228 1.15 3.27 0.91
N SER A 229 0.34 2.27 0.57
CA SER A 229 -1.01 2.14 1.11
C SER A 229 -1.03 1.23 2.34
N LEU A 230 -1.64 1.71 3.42
CA LEU A 230 -1.85 0.98 4.67
C LEU A 230 -3.18 1.39 5.31
N ASP A 231 -3.98 0.39 5.71
CA ASP A 231 -5.23 0.57 6.47
C ASP A 231 -6.17 1.66 5.90
N GLY A 232 -6.36 1.68 4.58
CA GLY A 232 -7.29 2.62 3.96
C GLY A 232 -6.76 4.04 3.78
N ALA A 233 -5.45 4.25 3.85
CA ALA A 233 -4.82 5.50 3.39
C ALA A 233 -3.54 5.20 2.60
N ALA A 234 -3.20 6.08 1.67
CA ALA A 234 -1.87 6.13 1.06
C ALA A 234 -0.99 7.13 1.81
N TYR A 235 0.30 6.85 1.96
CA TYR A 235 1.25 7.66 2.72
C TYR A 235 2.51 7.94 1.92
N TRP A 236 3.07 9.14 2.11
CA TRP A 236 4.35 9.55 1.53
C TRP A 236 5.02 10.58 2.44
N VAL A 237 6.24 10.98 2.09
CA VAL A 237 6.98 12.03 2.80
C VAL A 237 7.04 13.28 1.94
N ALA A 238 6.72 14.44 2.50
CA ALA A 238 6.79 15.74 1.85
C ALA A 238 8.19 16.38 1.95
N ALA A 239 8.40 17.52 1.29
CA ALA A 239 9.69 18.21 1.24
C ALA A 239 10.21 18.72 2.59
N ASP A 240 9.32 19.01 3.53
CA ASP A 240 9.61 19.37 4.91
C ASP A 240 9.81 18.16 5.83
N ASN A 241 9.90 16.95 5.26
CA ASN A 241 9.91 15.67 5.95
C ASN A 241 8.63 15.35 6.73
N ALA A 242 7.52 16.07 6.52
CA ALA A 242 6.24 15.67 7.08
C ALA A 242 5.76 14.36 6.43
N VAL A 243 5.24 13.44 7.23
CA VAL A 243 4.49 12.30 6.70
C VAL A 243 3.12 12.79 6.32
N MET A 244 2.77 12.60 5.06
CA MET A 244 1.46 12.95 4.51
C MET A 244 0.64 11.69 4.31
N SER A 245 -0.67 11.87 4.31
CA SER A 245 -1.64 10.81 4.06
C SER A 245 -2.70 11.25 3.07
N PHE A 246 -3.20 10.31 2.29
CA PHE A 246 -4.38 10.45 1.46
C PHE A 246 -5.42 9.43 1.92
N ASP A 247 -6.51 9.90 2.52
CA ASP A 247 -7.59 9.08 3.03
C ASP A 247 -8.38 8.45 1.87
N LEU A 248 -8.43 7.12 1.80
CA LEU A 248 -9.10 6.40 0.69
C LEU A 248 -10.64 6.42 0.80
N GLU A 249 -11.21 6.85 1.93
CA GLU A 249 -12.66 6.99 2.09
C GLU A 249 -13.12 8.38 1.65
N HIS A 250 -12.56 9.39 2.30
CA HIS A 250 -12.94 10.80 2.17
C HIS A 250 -12.23 11.50 1.03
N GLU A 251 -11.20 10.86 0.44
CA GLU A 251 -10.38 11.42 -0.63
C GLU A 251 -9.80 12.78 -0.24
N ARG A 252 -9.00 12.78 0.84
CA ARG A 252 -8.40 14.01 1.37
C ARG A 252 -6.95 13.80 1.70
N VAL A 253 -6.14 14.78 1.33
CA VAL A 253 -4.75 14.88 1.75
C VAL A 253 -4.68 15.55 3.13
N ALA A 254 -3.92 14.99 4.04
CA ALA A 254 -3.65 15.56 5.35
C ALA A 254 -2.23 15.21 5.84
N ALA A 255 -1.62 16.11 6.60
CA ALA A 255 -0.42 15.77 7.36
C ALA A 255 -0.79 14.78 8.47
N VAL A 256 0.08 13.79 8.69
CA VAL A 256 -0.07 12.85 9.80
C VAL A 256 0.43 13.53 11.07
N GLU A 257 -0.43 13.62 12.08
CA GLU A 257 -0.08 14.10 13.43
C GLU A 257 0.77 13.06 14.17
N ALA A 258 1.96 12.79 13.66
CA ALA A 258 2.97 11.96 14.30
C ALA A 258 4.33 12.49 13.85
N PRO A 259 5.09 13.17 14.72
CA PRO A 259 6.41 13.64 14.33
C PRO A 259 7.26 12.44 13.92
N LEU A 260 7.97 12.57 12.80
CA LEU A 260 9.06 11.65 12.54
C LEU A 260 10.02 11.69 13.74
N PRO A 261 10.55 10.54 14.16
CA PRO A 261 11.54 10.50 15.23
C PRO A 261 12.68 11.46 14.93
N ALA A 262 13.19 12.14 15.96
CA ALA A 262 14.35 13.00 15.82
C ALA A 262 15.50 12.20 15.18
N MET A 263 15.91 12.64 13.99
CA MET A 263 16.93 11.96 13.20
C MET A 263 18.30 12.23 13.82
N PRO A 264 19.12 11.20 14.08
CA PRO A 264 20.49 11.41 14.52
C PRO A 264 21.26 12.28 13.53
N LEU A 265 22.16 13.12 14.03
CA LEU A 265 22.97 14.01 13.18
C LEU A 265 23.75 13.18 12.15
N GLY A 266 23.76 13.59 10.88
CA GLY A 266 24.44 12.85 9.81
C GLY A 266 23.64 11.68 9.23
N THR A 267 22.34 11.56 9.56
CA THR A 267 21.43 10.59 8.95
C THR A 267 20.43 11.26 7.99
N TRP A 268 19.87 10.48 7.07
CA TRP A 268 18.83 10.90 6.14
C TRP A 268 17.74 9.81 6.00
N LEU A 269 16.56 10.19 5.53
CA LEU A 269 15.48 9.24 5.26
C LEU A 269 15.86 8.40 4.03
N GLY A 270 15.86 7.07 4.19
CA GLY A 270 16.24 6.10 3.17
C GLY A 270 15.06 5.50 2.41
N ALA A 271 13.98 5.13 3.10
CA ALA A 271 12.78 4.57 2.49
C ALA A 271 11.57 4.67 3.43
N LEU A 272 10.37 4.86 2.88
CA LEU A 272 9.13 4.57 3.59
C LEU A 272 8.86 3.05 3.47
N ALA A 273 8.34 2.42 4.53
CA ALA A 273 8.09 0.99 4.57
C ALA A 273 6.85 0.65 5.39
N VAL A 274 6.26 -0.51 5.13
CA VAL A 274 5.22 -1.10 5.99
C VAL A 274 5.79 -2.36 6.64
N VAL A 275 5.88 -2.36 7.96
CA VAL A 275 6.45 -3.46 8.75
C VAL A 275 5.45 -3.86 9.83
N GLY A 276 5.05 -5.13 9.88
CA GLY A 276 4.10 -5.62 10.88
C GLY A 276 2.74 -4.91 10.85
N GLY A 277 2.31 -4.41 9.68
CA GLY A 277 1.09 -3.62 9.55
C GLY A 277 1.19 -2.19 10.11
N ARG A 278 2.41 -1.69 10.33
CA ARG A 278 2.68 -0.33 10.76
C ARG A 278 3.50 0.39 9.71
N LEU A 279 3.29 1.71 9.60
CA LEU A 279 4.15 2.54 8.78
C LEU A 279 5.48 2.74 9.51
N GLY A 280 6.59 2.62 8.80
CA GLY A 280 7.92 2.90 9.33
C GLY A 280 8.76 3.63 8.30
N VAL A 281 9.77 4.36 8.78
CA VAL A 281 10.76 4.99 7.91
C VAL A 281 12.12 4.38 8.20
N ALA A 282 12.79 3.94 7.14
CA ALA A 282 14.17 3.53 7.19
C ALA A 282 15.05 4.79 7.22
N VAL A 283 15.89 4.89 8.24
CA VAL A 283 16.87 5.94 8.44
C VAL A 283 18.23 5.40 8.06
N MET A 284 18.94 6.12 7.18
CA MET A 284 20.26 5.75 6.71
C MET A 284 21.29 6.71 7.29
N GLY A 285 22.36 6.18 7.87
CA GLY A 285 23.48 6.96 8.40
C GLY A 285 24.80 6.59 7.75
N CYS A 286 25.71 7.56 7.66
CA CYS A 286 27.10 7.30 7.31
C CYS A 286 27.93 7.27 8.60
N ALA A 287 27.69 6.28 9.46
CA ALA A 287 28.57 6.03 10.60
C ALA A 287 29.65 5.04 10.13
N ASP A 288 30.91 5.45 10.21
CA ASP A 288 32.09 4.58 10.09
C ASP A 288 32.16 3.71 8.82
N SER A 289 31.93 4.34 7.66
CA SER A 289 32.14 3.76 6.31
C SER A 289 31.15 2.69 5.86
N TYR A 290 30.16 2.32 6.68
CA TYR A 290 29.09 1.40 6.29
C TYR A 290 27.71 2.06 6.48
N PRO A 291 26.84 2.04 5.45
CA PRO A 291 25.49 2.55 5.61
C PRO A 291 24.73 1.69 6.64
N THR A 292 24.40 2.27 7.79
CA THR A 292 23.50 1.63 8.75
C THR A 292 22.07 1.99 8.40
N THR A 293 21.17 1.00 8.41
CA THR A 293 19.73 1.20 8.18
C THR A 293 18.96 0.84 9.43
N THR A 294 18.27 1.81 10.01
CA THR A 294 17.38 1.60 11.17
C THR A 294 15.95 1.89 10.76
N ILE A 295 15.03 0.95 10.97
CA ILE A 295 13.60 1.17 10.74
C ILE A 295 13.02 1.76 12.02
N VAL A 296 12.41 2.93 11.91
CA VAL A 296 11.67 3.54 13.01
C VAL A 296 10.18 3.54 12.70
N GLU A 297 9.38 3.00 13.61
CA GLU A 297 7.93 2.98 13.47
C GLU A 297 7.35 4.40 13.61
N VAL A 298 6.50 4.79 12.66
CA VAL A 298 5.69 6.01 12.75
C VAL A 298 4.37 5.63 13.40
N GLN A 299 4.15 6.09 14.63
CA GLN A 299 2.90 5.85 15.34
C GLN A 299 1.79 6.75 14.78
N ILE A 300 0.94 6.18 13.92
CA ILE A 300 -0.20 6.91 13.36
C ILE A 300 -1.41 6.75 14.30
N SER A 301 -1.71 7.79 15.08
CA SER A 301 -3.00 7.93 15.74
C SER A 301 -4.00 8.56 14.76
N ARG A 302 -4.96 7.78 14.25
CA ARG A 302 -6.08 8.38 13.49
C ARG A 302 -7.11 8.98 14.46
N PRO A 303 -7.51 10.26 14.31
CA PRO A 303 -8.49 10.90 15.20
C PRO A 303 -9.87 10.25 15.15
N TYR A 304 -10.21 9.51 14.08
CA TYR A 304 -11.53 8.89 13.92
C TYR A 304 -11.77 7.60 14.72
N LYS A 305 -10.81 7.15 15.54
CA LYS A 305 -11.17 6.29 16.67
C LYS A 305 -11.76 7.18 17.76
N HIS A 306 -13.01 7.62 17.58
CA HIS A 306 -13.81 8.18 18.66
C HIS A 306 -13.91 7.12 19.77
N LEU A 307 -12.95 7.19 20.70
CA LEU A 307 -12.99 6.64 22.04
C LEU A 307 -14.14 7.33 22.77
N ILE A 308 -15.36 6.83 22.56
CA ILE A 308 -16.41 7.01 23.55
C ILE A 308 -16.17 5.94 24.60
N SER A 309 -15.19 6.19 25.47
CA SER A 309 -15.08 5.53 26.76
C SER A 309 -16.20 6.10 27.64
N VAL A 310 -17.38 5.49 27.59
CA VAL A 310 -18.37 5.67 28.66
C VAL A 310 -17.95 4.72 29.77
N ASN A 311 -17.41 5.30 30.85
CA ASN A 311 -17.29 4.59 32.11
C ASN A 311 -18.68 4.13 32.56
N ILE A 312 -18.84 2.82 32.72
CA ILE A 312 -19.82 2.23 33.64
C ILE A 312 -19.00 1.45 34.65
#